data_AF-A0A4V1SET1-F1
#
_entry.id   AF-A0A4V1SET1-F1
#
_cell.length_a   1.000
_cell.length_b   1.000
_cell.length_c   1.000
_cell.angle_alpha   90.00
_cell.angle_beta   90.00
_cell.angle_gamma   90.00
#
_symmetry.space_group_name_H-M   'P 1'
#
loop_
_entity.id
_entity.type
_entity.pdbx_description
1 polymer ?
#
loop_
_entity_poly.entity_id
_entity_poly.type
_entity_poly.pdbx_seq_one_letter_code
_entity_poly.pdbx_strand_id
1 'polypeptide(L)' 'MSWQSYNQSIVRYPQHGFSLDLSLMDIEPALASSLQPKIAKAFSDMQALEAGEVVNPDEGRMV' A
#
# COMPACT_ATOMS: atom_id res chain seq x y z
N MET A 1 15.79 -13.95 10.82
CA MET A 1 15.78 -13.83 9.35
C MET A 1 16.08 -15.19 8.73
N SER A 2 15.19 -15.71 7.88
CA SER A 2 15.41 -16.96 7.14
C SER A 2 15.26 -16.72 5.64
N TRP A 3 15.89 -17.56 4.82
CA TRP A 3 15.66 -17.53 3.37
C TRP A 3 14.17 -17.64 3.02
N GLN A 4 13.43 -18.46 3.76
CA GLN A 4 11.99 -18.64 3.55
C GLN A 4 11.22 -17.35 3.78
N SER A 5 11.50 -16.63 4.87
CA SER A 5 10.87 -15.35 5.21
C SER A 5 11.17 -14.27 4.15
N TYR A 6 12.40 -14.22 3.65
CA TYR A 6 12.78 -13.34 2.53
C TYR A 6 11.98 -13.66 1.26
N ASN A 7 12.00 -14.94 0.84
CA ASN A 7 11.36 -15.36 -0.40
C ASN A 7 9.83 -15.14 -0.39
N GLN A 8 9.20 -15.23 0.78
CA GLN A 8 7.75 -15.01 0.94
C GLN A 8 7.34 -13.53 1.01
N SER A 9 8.26 -12.62 1.33
CA SER A 9 7.94 -11.21 1.61
C SER A 9 8.44 -10.24 0.55
N ILE A 10 9.37 -10.66 -0.31
CA ILE A 10 9.87 -9.81 -1.40
C ILE A 10 8.83 -9.63 -2.51
N VAL A 11 8.57 -8.38 -2.85
CA VAL A 11 7.75 -7.99 -4.00
C VAL A 11 8.66 -7.44 -5.10
N ARG A 12 8.54 -7.97 -6.31
CA ARG A 12 9.37 -7.55 -7.46
C ARG A 12 8.49 -6.82 -8.46
N TYR A 13 8.96 -5.67 -8.94
CA TYR A 13 8.35 -4.91 -10.04
C TYR A 13 9.33 -4.85 -11.23
N PRO A 14 9.47 -5.94 -12.03
CA PRO A 14 10.48 -6.00 -13.08
C PRO A 14 10.34 -4.90 -14.12
N GLN A 15 9.11 -4.53 -14.46
CA GLN A 15 8.80 -3.45 -15.41
C GLN A 15 9.30 -2.08 -14.93
N HIS A 16 9.40 -1.88 -13.62
CA HIS A 16 9.81 -0.62 -12.99
C HIS A 16 11.25 -0.67 -12.48
N GLY A 17 11.95 -1.80 -12.64
CA GLY A 17 13.35 -1.96 -12.28
C GLY A 17 13.67 -1.99 -10.78
N PHE A 18 12.67 -2.17 -9.91
CA PHE A 18 12.90 -2.21 -8.45
C PHE A 18 12.20 -3.40 -7.77
N SER A 19 12.61 -3.64 -6.52
CA SER A 19 12.02 -4.64 -5.63
C SER A 19 11.88 -4.05 -4.23
N LEU A 20 10.86 -4.50 -3.50
CA LEU A 20 10.62 -4.15 -2.11
C LEU A 20 10.81 -5.41 -1.26
N ASP A 21 11.74 -5.37 -0.31
CA ASP A 21 11.98 -6.43 0.65
C ASP A 21 11.34 -6.04 1.99
N LEU A 22 10.35 -6.83 2.43
CA LEU A 22 9.62 -6.61 3.67
C LEU A 22 10.02 -7.59 4.77
N SER A 23 11.05 -8.41 4.55
CA SER A 23 11.41 -9.55 5.42
C SER A 23 11.92 -9.17 6.81
N LEU A 24 12.29 -7.91 7.01
CA LEU A 24 12.81 -7.36 8.27
C LEU A 24 11.87 -6.30 8.88
N MET A 25 10.62 -6.25 8.43
CA MET A 25 9.63 -5.28 8.90
C MET A 25 8.78 -5.78 10.07
N ASP A 26 8.94 -7.05 10.48
CA ASP A 26 8.18 -7.71 11.55
C ASP A 26 6.66 -7.48 11.45
N ILE A 27 6.13 -7.61 10.23
CA ILE A 27 4.71 -7.39 9.95
C ILE A 27 3.89 -8.58 10.41
N GLU A 28 3.23 -8.42 11.55
CA GLU A 28 2.31 -9.42 12.08
C GLU A 28 1.09 -9.62 11.17
N PRO A 29 0.63 -10.87 10.94
CA PRO A 29 -0.56 -11.14 10.12
C PRO A 29 -1.83 -10.41 10.61
N ALA A 30 -1.93 -10.20 11.93
CA ALA A 30 -3.02 -9.45 12.54
C ALA A 30 -2.98 -7.96 12.15
N LEU A 31 -1.77 -7.37 12.05
CA LEU A 31 -1.61 -5.99 11.60
C LEU A 31 -2.09 -5.84 10.16
N ALA A 32 -1.67 -6.74 9.26
CA ALA A 32 -2.12 -6.73 7.86
C ALA A 32 -3.65 -6.80 7.75
N SER A 33 -4.27 -7.72 8.49
CA SER A 33 -5.74 -7.86 8.55
C SER A 33 -6.44 -6.59 9.05
N SER A 34 -5.86 -5.93 10.07
CA SER A 34 -6.42 -4.68 10.62
C SER A 34 -6.32 -3.49 9.66
N LEU A 35 -5.35 -3.51 8.74
CA LEU A 35 -5.12 -2.45 7.75
C LEU A 35 -5.96 -2.64 6.49
N GLN A 36 -6.45 -3.85 6.20
CA GLN A 36 -7.27 -4.16 5.01
C GLN A 36 -8.38 -3.14 4.73
N PRO A 37 -9.25 -2.74 5.68
CA PRO A 37 -10.31 -1.76 5.39
C PRO A 37 -9.75 -0.36 5.09
N LYS A 38 -8.64 0.04 5.71
CA LYS A 38 -7.99 1.34 5.45
C LYS A 38 -7.35 1.37 4.06
N ILE A 39 -6.73 0.27 3.66
CA ILE A 39 -6.15 0.09 2.33
C ILE A 39 -7.26 0.15 1.27
N ALA A 40 -8.38 -0.54 1.49
CA ALA A 40 -9.53 -0.48 0.59
C ALA A 40 -10.07 0.95 0.44
N LYS A 41 -10.18 1.69 1.55
CA LYS A 41 -10.56 3.11 1.52
C LYS A 41 -9.56 3.93 0.70
N ALA A 42 -8.26 3.77 0.94
CA ALA A 42 -7.22 4.50 0.22
C ALA A 42 -7.31 4.29 -1.30
N PHE A 43 -7.54 3.06 -1.77
CA PHE A 43 -7.73 2.79 -3.19
C PHE A 43 -9.01 3.41 -3.76
N SER A 44 -10.08 3.49 -2.98
CA SER A 44 -11.31 4.17 -3.40
C SER A 44 -11.10 5.69 -3.48
N ASP A 45 -10.41 6.26 -2.50
CA ASP A 45 -10.09 7.69 -2.47
C ASP A 45 -9.16 8.06 -3.65
N MET A 46 -8.20 7.19 -4.00
CA MET A 46 -7.34 7.36 -5.17
C MET A 46 -8.15 7.41 -6.48
N GLN A 47 -9.17 6.56 -6.64
CA GLN A 47 -10.04 6.59 -7.81
C GLN A 47 -10.86 7.90 -7.88
N ALA A 48 -11.39 8.37 -6.75
CA ALA A 48 -12.10 9.64 -6.67
C ALA A 48 -11.19 10.82 -7.01
N LEU A 49 -9.96 10.81 -6.51
CA LEU A 49 -8.92 11.79 -6.83
C LEU A 49 -8.65 11.82 -8.35
N GLU A 50 -8.41 10.67 -8.96
CA GLU A 50 -8.15 10.53 -10.40
C GLU A 50 -9.36 10.96 -11.26
N ALA A 51 -10.58 10.85 -10.74
CA ALA A 51 -11.80 11.34 -11.38
C ALA A 51 -11.98 12.86 -11.26
N GLY A 52 -11.09 13.57 -10.55
CA GLY A 52 -11.15 15.02 -10.34
C GLY A 52 -12.14 15.45 -9.25
N GLU A 53 -12.54 14.55 -8.35
CA GLU A 53 -13.36 14.91 -7.20
C GLU A 53 -12.57 15.81 -6.24
N VAL A 54 -13.29 16.71 -5.53
CA VAL A 54 -12.69 17.52 -4.47
C VAL A 54 -12.53 16.64 -3.23
N VAL A 55 -11.42 15.91 -3.18
CA VAL A 55 -11.10 14.97 -2.10
C VAL A 55 -10.27 15.57 -0.97
N ASN A 56 -9.81 16.82 -1.09
CA ASN A 56 -9.27 17.60 0.02
C ASN A 56 -10.36 18.55 0.59
N PRO A 57 -11.15 18.11 1.58
CA PRO A 57 -12.21 18.93 2.17
C PRO A 57 -11.67 20.13 2.97
N ASP A 58 -10.45 20.05 3.49
CA ASP A 58 -9.85 21.09 4.33
C ASP A 58 -9.46 22.33 3.49
N GLU A 59 -9.00 22.13 2.26
CA GLU A 59 -8.62 23.22 1.34
C GLU A 59 -9.61 23.44 0.19
N GLY A 60 -10.62 22.57 0.04
CA GLY A 60 -11.65 22.67 -1.00
C GLY A 60 -11.11 22.59 -2.43
N ARG A 61 -10.00 21.86 -2.63
CA ARG A 61 -9.27 21.78 -3.91
C ARG A 61 -9.04 20.33 -4.37
N MET A 62 -8.87 20.19 -5.68
CA MET A 62 -8.34 18.99 -6.31
C MET A 62 -6.84 18.87 -6.02
N VAL A 63 -6.32 17.64 -5.97
CA VAL A 63 -4.90 17.32 -5.71
C VAL A 63 -4.33 16.44 -6.81
#